data_AF-A0AA38KRM4-F1
#
_entry.id   AF-A0AA38KRM4-F1
#
_cell.length_a   1.000
_cell.length_b   1.000
_cell.length_c   1.000
_cell.angle_alpha   90.00
_cell.angle_beta   90.00
_cell.angle_gamma   90.00
#
_symmetry.space_group_name_H-M   'P 1'
#
loop_
_entity.id
_entity.type
_entity.pdbx_description
1 polymer ?
#
loop_
_entity_poly.entity_id
_entity_poly.type
_entity_poly.pdbx_seq_one_letter_code
_entity_poly.pdbx_strand_id
1 'polypeptide(L)'
;NMGAVELPDGNTRVYYQDGNNGSIIQLVISNALTEGGYRSSNVWVPPSEVRYNTPVAVSLVQSDDTFEQIHVFFFSPDNILSEYYWKGDGPTGGPDCSDCVTGSGFVGVEGSQMLYALASSATS
;
A
#
# COMPACT_ATOMS: atom_id res chain seq x y z
N ASN A 1 8.94 -1.86 -8.46
CA ASN A 1 7.71 -1.07 -8.20
C ASN A 1 7.60 -0.82 -6.71
N MET A 2 7.47 0.44 -6.31
CA MET A 2 7.46 0.83 -4.90
C MET A 2 6.64 2.11 -4.67
N GLY A 3 6.15 2.27 -3.45
CA GLY A 3 5.57 3.51 -2.94
C GLY A 3 5.92 3.69 -1.46
N ALA A 4 5.83 4.90 -0.94
CA ALA A 4 6.18 5.19 0.45
C ALA A 4 5.31 6.31 1.02
N VAL A 5 5.12 6.28 2.34
CA VAL A 5 4.47 7.35 3.12
C VAL A 5 5.24 7.58 4.41
N GLU A 6 5.32 8.84 4.82
CA GLU A 6 5.83 9.23 6.14
C GLU A 6 4.64 9.41 7.09
N LEU A 7 4.69 8.73 8.23
CA LEU A 7 3.69 8.84 9.29
C LEU A 7 3.96 10.08 10.16
N PRO A 8 2.95 10.59 10.89
CA PRO A 8 3.13 11.75 11.77
C PRO A 8 4.17 11.57 12.89
N ASP A 9 4.47 10.32 13.26
CA ASP A 9 5.52 10.00 14.25
C ASP A 9 6.94 10.01 13.66
N GLY A 10 7.10 10.42 12.40
CA GLY A 10 8.37 10.45 11.65
C GLY A 10 8.80 9.09 11.10
N ASN A 11 8.07 8.00 11.36
CA ASN A 11 8.39 6.72 10.74
C ASN A 11 7.89 6.68 9.29
N THR A 12 8.73 6.19 8.39
CA THR A 12 8.36 5.93 7.01
C THR A 12 7.94 4.48 6.82
N ARG A 13 6.87 4.26 6.07
CA ARG A 13 6.48 2.95 5.54
C ARG A 13 6.80 2.91 4.06
N VAL A 14 7.66 1.98 3.66
CA VAL A 14 7.98 1.73 2.24
C VAL A 14 7.35 0.41 1.85
N TYR A 15 6.66 0.40 0.72
CA TYR A 15 6.01 -0.77 0.16
C TYR A 15 6.64 -1.07 -1.19
N TYR A 16 7.11 -2.29 -1.39
CA TYR A 16 7.71 -2.69 -2.66
C TYR A 16 7.37 -4.13 -2.99
N GLN A 17 7.37 -4.44 -4.29
CA GLN A 17 7.20 -5.80 -4.75
C GLN A 17 8.52 -6.59 -4.66
N ASP A 18 8.52 -7.71 -3.95
CA ASP A 18 9.65 -8.64 -3.91
C ASP A 18 9.83 -9.29 -5.30
N GLY A 19 11.05 -9.18 -5.84
CA GLY A 19 11.39 -9.74 -7.14
C GLY A 19 11.38 -11.28 -7.17
N ASN A 20 11.50 -11.96 -6.02
CA ASN A 20 11.60 -13.41 -5.97
C ASN A 20 10.24 -14.12 -6.09
N ASN A 21 9.23 -13.62 -5.38
CA ASN A 21 7.91 -14.26 -5.31
C ASN A 21 6.75 -13.33 -5.70
N GLY A 22 7.01 -12.05 -5.96
CA GLY A 22 6.00 -11.07 -6.34
C GLY A 22 5.18 -10.51 -5.17
N SER A 23 5.35 -10.95 -3.93
CA SER A 23 4.65 -10.40 -2.76
C SER A 23 4.94 -8.91 -2.58
N ILE A 24 4.03 -8.18 -1.94
CA ILE A 24 4.32 -6.79 -1.53
C ILE A 24 4.81 -6.82 -0.09
N ILE A 25 6.00 -6.29 0.13
CA ILE A 25 6.67 -6.19 1.42
C ILE A 25 6.54 -4.77 1.95
N GLN A 26 6.18 -4.64 3.22
CA GLN A 26 6.33 -3.41 3.98
C GLN A 26 7.71 -3.39 4.65
N LEU A 27 8.39 -2.25 4.56
CA LEU A 27 9.53 -1.89 5.41
C LEU A 27 9.13 -0.78 6.36
N VAL A 28 9.54 -0.92 7.61
CA VAL A 28 9.44 0.13 8.63
C VAL A 28 10.81 0.77 8.80
N ILE A 29 10.90 2.07 8.53
CA ILE A 29 12.12 2.86 8.66
C ILE A 29 11.81 4.00 9.62
N SER A 30 12.58 4.16 10.69
CA SER A 30 12.40 5.32 11.57
C SER A 30 13.05 6.55 10.96
N ASN A 31 12.43 7.74 11.00
CA ASN A 31 13.06 9.03 10.69
C ASN A 31 13.85 9.03 9.37
N ALA A 32 13.26 8.52 8.29
CA ALA A 32 13.99 8.20 7.06
C ALA A 32 14.70 9.39 6.41
N LEU A 33 14.27 10.62 6.70
CA LEU A 33 14.84 11.85 6.14
C LEU A 33 15.96 12.48 6.97
N THR A 34 16.30 11.93 8.15
CA THR A 34 17.37 12.48 9.01
C THR A 34 18.49 11.47 9.25
N GLU A 35 18.33 10.56 10.20
CA GLU A 35 19.33 9.54 10.57
C GLU A 35 18.89 8.11 10.20
N GLY A 36 17.68 7.98 9.64
CA GLY A 36 16.83 6.82 9.78
C GLY A 36 17.40 5.41 9.66
N GLY A 37 16.73 4.46 10.32
CA GLY A 37 17.17 3.07 10.43
C GLY A 37 16.05 2.07 10.17
N TYR A 38 16.41 0.96 9.51
CA TYR A 38 15.54 -0.20 9.35
C TYR A 38 15.08 -0.71 10.73
N ARG A 39 13.78 -0.97 10.87
CA ARG A 39 13.18 -1.51 12.09
C ARG A 39 12.63 -2.91 11.90
N SER A 40 11.84 -3.11 10.86
CA SER A 40 11.21 -4.40 10.58
C SER A 40 10.75 -4.47 9.12
N SER A 41 10.42 -5.69 8.71
CA SER A 41 9.74 -5.98 7.46
C SER A 41 8.67 -7.04 7.67
N ASN A 42 7.64 -7.00 6.82
CA ASN A 42 6.55 -7.95 6.83
C ASN A 42 5.93 -8.07 5.44
N VAL A 43 5.41 -9.25 5.13
CA VAL A 43 4.57 -9.45 3.95
C VAL A 43 3.27 -8.68 4.18
N TRP A 44 3.00 -7.69 3.32
CA TRP A 44 1.78 -6.89 3.34
C TRP A 44 0.70 -7.51 2.47
N VAL A 45 1.09 -7.96 1.27
CA VAL A 45 0.22 -8.67 0.32
C VAL A 45 0.86 -10.00 -0.04
N PRO A 46 0.17 -11.13 0.14
CA PRO A 46 0.71 -12.43 -0.20
C PRO A 46 0.91 -12.57 -1.72
N PRO A 47 1.87 -13.41 -2.15
CA PRO A 47 2.22 -13.53 -3.57
C PRO A 47 1.07 -14.06 -4.45
N SER A 48 0.10 -14.78 -3.86
CA SER A 48 -1.08 -15.29 -4.57
C SER A 48 -2.07 -14.21 -4.99
N GLU A 49 -1.99 -13.01 -4.42
CA GLU A 49 -2.99 -11.96 -4.60
C GLU A 49 -2.50 -10.78 -5.43
N VAL A 50 -1.25 -10.82 -5.87
CA VAL A 50 -0.59 -9.70 -6.55
C VAL A 50 -0.03 -10.15 -7.89
N ARG A 51 -0.28 -9.36 -8.93
CA ARG A 51 0.32 -9.58 -10.25
C ARG A 51 1.81 -9.29 -10.19
N TYR A 52 2.62 -10.12 -10.84
CA TYR A 52 4.04 -9.82 -10.99
C TYR A 52 4.25 -8.50 -11.77
N ASN A 53 5.28 -7.74 -11.39
CA ASN A 53 5.60 -6.43 -11.95
C ASN A 53 4.43 -5.43 -11.89
N THR A 54 3.64 -5.46 -10.81
CA THR A 54 2.53 -4.53 -10.62
C THR A 54 3.03 -3.17 -10.13
N PRO A 55 2.53 -2.02 -10.64
CA PRO A 55 2.77 -0.74 -10.00
C PRO A 55 2.19 -0.76 -8.57
N VAL A 56 2.87 -0.09 -7.64
CA VAL A 56 2.47 0.03 -6.24
C VAL A 56 2.24 1.50 -5.95
N ALA A 57 1.03 1.86 -5.56
CA ALA A 57 0.70 3.19 -5.08
C ALA A 57 0.29 3.14 -3.62
N VAL A 58 0.61 4.19 -2.87
CA VAL A 58 0.35 4.25 -1.43
C VAL A 58 -0.20 5.62 -1.10
N SER A 59 -1.21 5.66 -0.23
CA SER A 59 -1.72 6.91 0.33
C SER A 59 -1.87 6.79 1.85
N LEU A 60 -1.69 7.92 2.52
CA LEU A 60 -1.86 8.08 3.96
C LEU A 60 -3.07 8.98 4.21
N VAL A 61 -4.00 8.51 5.02
CA VAL A 61 -5.07 9.30 5.61
C VAL A 61 -4.64 9.66 7.03
N GLN A 62 -4.64 10.95 7.32
CA GLN A 62 -4.34 11.50 8.64
C GLN A 62 -5.31 12.63 8.95
N SER A 63 -5.65 12.78 10.23
CA SER A 63 -6.36 13.94 10.76
C SER A 63 -5.38 14.71 11.64
N ASP A 64 -5.06 15.94 11.26
CA ASP A 64 -3.97 16.71 11.84
C ASP A 64 -2.66 15.88 11.86
N ASP A 65 -2.03 15.76 13.03
CA ASP A 65 -0.82 14.97 13.27
C ASP A 65 -1.15 13.54 13.76
N THR A 66 -2.37 13.06 13.52
CA THR A 66 -2.81 11.72 13.93
C THR A 66 -2.97 10.80 12.74
N PHE A 67 -2.28 9.66 12.78
CA PHE A 67 -2.45 8.57 11.83
C PHE A 67 -3.88 8.03 11.86
N GLU A 68 -4.53 7.91 10.70
CA GLU A 68 -5.81 7.21 10.58
C GLU A 68 -5.68 5.91 9.79
N GLN A 69 -5.21 6.00 8.53
CA GLN A 69 -5.17 4.85 7.63
C GLN A 69 -4.01 4.90 6.63
N ILE A 70 -3.44 3.75 6.28
CA ILE A 70 -2.63 3.61 5.07
C ILE A 70 -3.42 2.77 4.07
N HIS A 71 -3.41 3.16 2.80
CA HIS A 71 -3.96 2.38 1.71
C HIS A 71 -2.84 2.04 0.72
N VAL A 72 -2.75 0.77 0.32
CA VAL A 72 -1.77 0.25 -0.64
C VAL A 72 -2.53 -0.35 -1.81
N PHE A 73 -2.32 0.23 -2.99
CA PHE A 73 -3.01 -0.14 -4.23
C PHE A 73 -2.05 -0.83 -5.20
N PHE A 74 -2.56 -1.85 -5.87
CA PHE A 74 -1.84 -2.68 -6.83
C PHE A 74 -2.83 -3.40 -7.75
N PHE A 75 -2.34 -4.06 -8.79
CA PHE A 75 -3.15 -4.99 -9.59
C PHE A 75 -2.97 -6.44 -9.13
N SER A 76 -4.09 -7.16 -8.95
CA SER A 76 -4.15 -8.60 -8.71
C SER A 76 -3.79 -9.41 -9.97
N PRO A 77 -3.57 -10.74 -9.88
CA PRO A 77 -3.28 -11.60 -11.03
C PRO A 77 -4.30 -11.48 -12.17
N ASP A 78 -5.57 -11.24 -11.82
CA ASP A 78 -6.67 -11.02 -12.77
C ASP A 78 -6.72 -9.58 -13.31
N ASN A 79 -5.69 -8.79 -13.05
CA ASN A 79 -5.56 -7.38 -13.45
C ASN A 79 -6.68 -6.49 -12.88
N ILE A 80 -7.22 -6.85 -11.71
CA ILE A 80 -8.16 -6.02 -10.95
C ILE A 80 -7.36 -5.07 -10.07
N LEU A 81 -7.75 -3.79 -10.03
CA LEU A 81 -7.24 -2.83 -9.05
C LEU A 81 -7.68 -3.30 -7.66
N SER A 82 -6.71 -3.62 -6.84
CA SER A 82 -6.88 -4.20 -5.51
C SER A 82 -6.21 -3.33 -4.47
N GLU A 83 -6.66 -3.50 -3.23
CA GLU A 83 -6.22 -2.71 -2.09
C GLU A 83 -6.01 -3.59 -0.87
N TYR A 84 -4.96 -3.23 -0.13
CA TYR A 84 -4.81 -3.56 1.28
C TYR A 84 -4.67 -2.25 2.06
N TYR A 85 -5.49 -2.06 3.09
CA TYR A 85 -5.43 -0.90 3.96
C TYR A 85 -5.10 -1.30 5.40
N TRP A 86 -4.69 -0.34 6.22
CA TRP A 86 -4.44 -0.53 7.64
C TRP A 86 -5.08 0.57 8.46
N LYS A 87 -5.93 0.18 9.42
CA LYS A 87 -6.61 1.04 10.40
C LYS A 87 -6.57 0.38 11.78
N GLY A 88 -5.40 0.23 12.37
CA GLY A 88 -5.23 -0.37 13.71
C GLY A 88 -4.60 -1.77 13.72
N ASP A 89 -5.37 -2.83 13.52
CA ASP A 89 -4.92 -4.22 13.75
C ASP A 89 -4.28 -4.89 12.52
N GLY A 90 -3.38 -4.17 11.85
CA GLY A 90 -2.61 -4.68 10.72
C GLY A 90 -3.33 -4.61 9.36
N PRO A 91 -2.70 -5.16 8.32
CA PRO A 91 -3.21 -5.07 6.95
C PRO A 91 -4.50 -5.85 6.77
N THR A 92 -5.53 -5.19 6.25
CA THR A 92 -6.82 -5.74 5.86
C THR A 92 -6.99 -5.59 4.35
N GLY A 93 -7.39 -6.65 3.66
CA GLY A 93 -7.56 -6.63 2.22
C GLY A 93 -7.90 -8.00 1.66
N GLY A 94 -7.65 -8.14 0.36
CA GLY A 94 -7.80 -9.39 -0.39
C GLY A 94 -9.06 -9.47 -1.25
N PRO A 95 -9.27 -10.61 -1.93
CA PRO A 95 -10.29 -10.75 -2.99
C PRO A 95 -11.72 -10.60 -2.46
N ASP A 96 -11.95 -10.97 -1.20
CA ASP A 96 -13.28 -10.91 -0.56
C ASP A 96 -13.50 -9.61 0.23
N CYS A 97 -12.58 -8.64 0.17
CA CYS A 97 -12.74 -7.37 0.87
C CYS A 97 -13.81 -6.50 0.19
N SER A 98 -15.01 -6.48 0.76
CA SER A 98 -16.15 -5.69 0.27
C SER A 98 -15.96 -4.18 0.43
N ASP A 99 -15.19 -3.78 1.43
CA ASP A 99 -14.99 -2.36 1.78
C ASP A 99 -13.75 -1.78 1.08
N CYS A 100 -12.99 -2.62 0.37
CA CYS A 100 -11.82 -2.24 -0.41
C CYS A 100 -12.20 -1.92 -1.86
N VAL A 101 -11.37 -1.15 -2.56
CA VAL A 101 -11.53 -0.92 -4.00
C VAL A 101 -11.53 -2.22 -4.82
N THR A 102 -10.92 -3.29 -4.29
CA THR A 102 -10.94 -4.65 -4.87
C THR A 102 -12.36 -5.09 -5.25
N GLY A 103 -13.33 -4.89 -4.35
CA GLY A 103 -14.73 -5.30 -4.55
C GLY A 103 -15.43 -4.52 -5.66
N SER A 104 -14.88 -3.38 -6.11
CA SER A 104 -15.43 -2.60 -7.22
C SER A 104 -15.11 -3.20 -8.59
N GLY A 105 -14.14 -4.13 -8.68
CA GLY A 105 -13.86 -4.86 -9.91
C GLY A 105 -13.25 -4.02 -11.04
N PHE A 106 -12.57 -2.92 -10.73
CA PHE A 106 -11.92 -2.09 -11.74
C PHE A 106 -10.79 -2.85 -12.44
N VAL A 107 -10.92 -3.10 -13.73
CA VAL A 107 -9.90 -3.79 -14.53
C VAL A 107 -8.88 -2.78 -15.06
N GLY A 108 -7.59 -3.04 -14.84
CA GLY A 108 -6.52 -2.23 -15.40
C GLY A 108 -6.45 -2.35 -16.93
N VAL A 109 -6.12 -1.26 -17.62
CA VAL A 109 -5.85 -1.34 -19.06
C VAL A 109 -4.49 -2.01 -19.28
N GLU A 110 -4.41 -2.96 -20.21
CA GLU A 110 -3.16 -3.64 -20.56
C GLU A 110 -2.08 -2.61 -20.94
N GLY A 111 -0.86 -2.81 -20.45
CA GLY A 111 0.25 -1.86 -20.66
C GLY A 111 0.23 -0.64 -19.74
N SER A 112 -0.73 -0.49 -18.81
CA SER A 112 -0.67 0.54 -17.77
C SER A 112 0.56 0.31 -16.86
N GLN A 113 1.46 1.29 -16.82
CA GLN A 113 2.72 1.19 -16.06
C GLN A 113 2.74 2.08 -14.81
N MET A 114 1.73 2.93 -14.62
CA MET A 114 1.71 3.90 -13.54
C MET A 114 0.41 3.79 -12.75
N LEU A 115 0.54 3.94 -11.43
CA LEU A 115 -0.55 4.06 -10.48
C LEU A 115 -0.17 5.17 -9.51
N TYR A 116 -1.12 6.03 -9.16
CA TYR A 116 -0.95 7.04 -8.12
C TYR A 116 -2.18 7.01 -7.21
N ALA A 117 -1.97 7.32 -5.94
CA ALA A 117 -3.02 7.39 -4.94
C ALA A 117 -2.87 8.72 -4.21
N LEU A 118 -4.00 9.39 -3.99
CA LEU A 118 -4.07 10.67 -3.29
C LEU A 118 -5.16 10.54 -2.24
N ALA A 119 -4.84 10.90 -1.01
CA ALA A 119 -5.81 11.06 0.05
C ALA A 119 -6.04 12.55 0.26
N SER A 120 -7.31 12.95 0.37
CA SER A 120 -7.69 14.28 0.84
C SER A 120 -8.24 14.16 2.25
N SER A 121 -7.79 15.02 3.17
CA SER A 121 -8.52 15.22 4.42
C SER A 121 -9.88 15.83 4.08
N ALA A 122 -10.97 15.12 4.41
CA ALA A 122 -12.28 15.74 4.40
C ALA A 122 -12.28 16.79 5.51
N THR A 123 -12.25 18.06 5.12
CA THR A 123 -12.58 19.14 6.05
C THR A 123 -14.03 18.91 6.48
N SER A 124 -14.22 18.56 7.75
CA SER A 124 -15.56 18.56 8.37
C SER A 124 -15.91 19.97 8.82
#